data_AF-A0A7C1I8H5-F1
#
_entry.id   AF-A0A7C1I8H5-F1
#
_cell.length_a   1.000
_cell.length_b   1.000
_cell.length_c   1.000
_cell.angle_alpha   90.00
_cell.angle_beta   90.00
_cell.angle_gamma   90.00
#
_symmetry.space_group_name_H-M   'P 1'
#
loop_
_entity.id
_entity.type
_entity.pdbx_description
1 polymer ?
#
loop_
_entity_poly.entity_id
_entity_poly.type
_entity_poly.pdbx_seq_one_letter_code
_entity_poly.pdbx_strand_id
1 'polypeptide(L)'
;MAEDGDTQQQVAAVTAEWESAFQELQTYLEPEAYAGYRIVYEPNVWYQNRNPALIFPEAHEMRFSTPNHRVPFDYYPTELAKLGILAHNFAYLADIEEFYPNNFVGFLREQQRYIMPLQRANLRAAQYVPDAIIEVTRQGVRSFVQAVGSAAAFGVHEEPLVLLETLGVLGMPRRDDVLKFFKELYDAAPRAFKAFMATPFLFSFAGLATVPVLNAEPGYGIRDRKLLHHAKALIGAYASGNWSYEAVNAELERVGYTTTVVDSGYSPEKSVHLNWVRLDPALERVQRTITEYERKAEQSEYCCYADMVTALKRIYEQEQTVRQAYE
;
A
#
# COMPACT_ATOMS: atom_id res chain seq x y z
N MET A 1 27.77 -13.36 -20.73
CA MET A 1 28.30 -12.61 -19.58
C MET A 1 27.99 -11.16 -19.89
N ALA A 2 26.98 -10.56 -19.24
CA ALA A 2 26.83 -9.12 -19.30
C ALA A 2 28.10 -8.51 -18.69
N GLU A 3 28.74 -7.60 -19.41
CA GLU A 3 30.01 -7.00 -19.00
C GLU A 3 29.80 -6.21 -17.70
N ASP A 4 30.73 -6.30 -16.74
CA ASP A 4 30.64 -5.65 -15.42
C ASP A 4 30.28 -4.14 -15.50
N GLY A 5 30.57 -3.48 -16.63
CA GLY A 5 30.20 -2.09 -16.90
C GLY A 5 28.69 -1.83 -17.10
N ASP A 6 27.96 -2.73 -17.76
CA ASP A 6 26.50 -2.60 -17.95
C ASP A 6 25.75 -2.73 -16.62
N THR A 7 26.20 -3.66 -15.78
CA THR A 7 25.66 -3.82 -14.43
C THR A 7 25.91 -2.60 -13.54
N GLN A 8 27.11 -1.99 -13.61
CA GLN A 8 27.41 -0.76 -12.86
C GLN A 8 26.56 0.42 -13.34
N GLN A 9 26.36 0.56 -14.65
CA GLN A 9 25.52 1.61 -15.21
C GLN A 9 24.05 1.46 -14.79
N GLN A 10 23.51 0.24 -14.82
CA GLN A 10 22.14 -0.04 -14.36
C GLN A 10 21.96 0.27 -12.87
N VAL A 11 22.91 -0.13 -12.02
CA VAL A 11 22.88 0.21 -10.59
C VAL A 11 22.94 1.72 -10.37
N ALA A 12 23.81 2.43 -11.09
CA ALA A 12 23.92 3.88 -10.99
C ALA A 12 22.63 4.60 -11.42
N ALA A 13 22.02 4.16 -12.52
CA ALA A 13 20.75 4.71 -13.01
C ALA A 13 19.62 4.53 -12.00
N VAL A 14 19.41 3.30 -11.51
CA VAL A 14 18.37 3.03 -10.51
C VAL A 14 18.64 3.81 -9.22
N THR A 15 19.90 3.88 -8.77
CA THR A 15 20.27 4.65 -7.56
C THR A 15 19.94 6.13 -7.72
N ALA A 16 20.24 6.74 -8.87
CA ALA A 16 19.91 8.13 -9.14
C ALA A 16 18.39 8.41 -9.10
N GLU A 17 17.57 7.47 -9.59
CA GLU A 17 16.10 7.58 -9.51
C GLU A 17 15.60 7.51 -8.05
N TRP A 18 16.20 6.64 -7.23
CA TRP A 18 15.87 6.56 -5.80
C TRP A 18 16.31 7.82 -5.03
N GLU A 19 17.47 8.39 -5.36
CA GLU A 19 17.94 9.65 -4.79
C GLU A 19 17.04 10.84 -5.20
N SER A 20 16.62 10.90 -6.46
CA SER A 20 15.67 11.91 -6.96
C SER A 20 14.33 11.85 -6.21
N ALA A 21 13.75 10.65 -6.09
CA ALA A 21 12.51 10.44 -5.36
C ALA A 21 12.65 10.81 -3.86
N PHE A 22 13.83 10.60 -3.27
CA PHE A 22 14.10 11.02 -1.88
C PHE A 22 14.22 12.53 -1.74
N GLN A 23 14.87 13.22 -2.68
CA GLN A 23 14.90 14.68 -2.72
C GLN A 23 13.50 15.26 -2.87
N GLU A 24 12.64 14.66 -3.71
CA GLU A 24 11.24 15.04 -3.81
C GLU A 24 10.52 14.83 -2.47
N LEU A 25 10.68 13.67 -1.83
CA LEU A 25 10.06 13.39 -0.52
C LEU A 25 10.42 14.47 0.51
N GLN A 26 11.69 14.89 0.58
CA GLN A 26 12.16 15.92 1.50
C GLN A 26 11.46 17.28 1.35
N THR A 27 10.81 17.54 0.20
CA THR A 27 10.02 18.77 0.02
C THR A 27 8.73 18.78 0.84
N TYR A 28 8.21 17.60 1.22
CA TYR A 28 7.01 17.41 2.03
C TYR A 28 7.30 17.26 3.52
N LEU A 29 8.55 17.00 3.92
CA LEU A 29 8.90 16.71 5.30
C LEU A 29 9.43 17.95 6.02
N GLU A 30 9.17 18.05 7.32
CA GLU A 30 9.85 19.05 8.16
C GLU A 30 11.35 18.70 8.29
N PRO A 31 12.26 19.70 8.17
CA PRO A 31 13.70 19.45 8.09
C PRO A 31 14.28 18.62 9.24
N GLU A 32 13.76 18.82 10.45
CA GLU A 32 14.27 18.20 11.67
C GLU A 32 13.83 16.75 11.83
N ALA A 33 12.68 16.38 11.27
CA ALA A 33 12.07 15.07 11.52
C ALA A 33 12.90 13.91 10.94
N TYR A 34 13.68 14.18 9.89
CA TYR A 34 14.39 13.14 9.13
C TYR A 34 15.79 13.55 8.65
N ALA A 35 16.38 14.55 9.31
CA ALA A 35 17.74 15.00 9.02
C ALA A 35 18.74 13.83 9.13
N GLY A 36 19.63 13.74 8.13
CA GLY A 36 20.73 12.78 8.13
C GLY A 36 20.39 11.39 7.59
N TYR A 37 19.15 11.13 7.18
CA TYR A 37 18.85 9.89 6.45
C TYR A 37 19.48 9.87 5.06
N ARG A 38 19.98 8.70 4.65
CA ARG A 38 20.52 8.45 3.31
C ARG A 38 19.87 7.24 2.64
N ILE A 39 19.86 7.26 1.31
CA ILE A 39 19.39 6.14 0.50
C ILE A 39 20.59 5.28 0.10
N VAL A 40 20.49 3.98 0.32
CA VAL A 40 21.59 3.04 0.12
C VAL A 40 21.14 1.87 -0.74
N TYR A 41 21.82 1.64 -1.85
CA TYR A 41 21.66 0.41 -2.61
C TYR A 41 22.37 -0.74 -1.88
N GLU A 42 21.61 -1.76 -1.48
CA GLU A 42 22.14 -2.95 -0.83
C GLU A 42 21.58 -4.21 -1.53
N PRO A 43 22.36 -4.87 -2.42
CA PRO A 43 21.87 -5.99 -3.21
C PRO A 43 21.54 -7.23 -2.38
N ASN A 44 21.95 -7.29 -1.10
CA ASN A 44 21.61 -8.41 -0.23
C ASN A 44 20.32 -8.17 0.58
N VAL A 45 19.67 -7.01 0.42
CA VAL A 45 18.35 -6.71 0.99
C VAL A 45 17.29 -7.47 0.18
N TRP A 46 17.16 -8.76 0.43
CA TRP A 46 16.02 -9.56 0.01
C TRP A 46 15.52 -10.41 1.18
N TYR A 47 14.74 -9.78 2.04
CA TYR A 47 14.23 -10.44 3.24
C TYR A 47 13.16 -11.48 2.89
N GLN A 48 12.96 -12.44 3.80
CA GLN A 48 11.96 -13.52 3.74
C GLN A 48 10.53 -13.05 3.39
N ASN A 49 10.26 -11.73 3.50
CA ASN A 49 8.99 -11.06 3.22
C ASN A 49 8.85 -10.50 1.78
N ARG A 50 9.85 -10.65 0.89
CA ARG A 50 9.84 -10.15 -0.51
C ARG A 50 9.57 -8.63 -0.65
N ASN A 51 9.97 -7.82 0.33
CA ASN A 51 9.99 -6.36 0.22
C ASN A 51 11.41 -5.90 -0.13
N PRO A 52 11.63 -5.26 -1.29
CA PRO A 52 12.96 -4.84 -1.73
C PRO A 52 13.41 -3.50 -1.12
N ALA A 53 12.61 -2.84 -0.28
CA ALA A 53 12.98 -1.56 0.32
C ALA A 53 12.59 -1.48 1.81
N LEU A 54 13.55 -1.14 2.67
CA LEU A 54 13.39 -1.11 4.13
C LEU A 54 14.15 0.04 4.78
N ILE A 55 13.57 0.58 5.84
CA ILE A 55 14.20 1.58 6.68
C ILE A 55 14.95 0.94 7.86
N PHE A 56 16.12 1.50 8.18
CA PHE A 56 17.02 1.11 9.25
C PHE A 56 17.25 2.33 10.15
N PRO A 57 16.38 2.55 11.17
CA PRO A 57 16.38 3.79 11.94
C PRO A 57 17.71 4.07 12.64
N GLU A 58 18.31 3.05 13.27
CA GLU A 58 19.59 3.20 13.99
C GLU A 58 20.76 3.60 13.09
N ALA A 59 20.71 3.23 11.80
CA ALA A 59 21.75 3.56 10.84
C ALA A 59 21.47 4.88 10.09
N HIS A 60 20.31 5.51 10.31
CA HIS A 60 19.81 6.62 9.49
C HIS A 60 19.86 6.28 7.99
N GLU A 61 19.40 5.08 7.64
CA GLU A 61 19.44 4.58 6.27
C GLU A 61 18.07 4.07 5.84
N MET A 62 17.70 4.36 4.60
CA MET A 62 16.77 3.51 3.88
C MET A 62 17.56 2.72 2.84
N ARG A 63 17.46 1.40 2.93
CA ARG A 63 18.11 0.51 1.99
C ARG A 63 17.10 0.00 0.99
N PHE A 64 17.46 0.06 -0.27
CA PHE A 64 16.71 -0.59 -1.33
C PHE A 64 17.58 -1.60 -2.05
N SER A 65 16.88 -2.55 -2.63
CA SER A 65 17.38 -3.49 -3.61
C SER A 65 16.44 -3.43 -4.79
N THR A 66 16.81 -4.06 -5.88
CA THR A 66 15.87 -4.51 -6.91
C THR A 66 15.68 -6.02 -6.69
N PRO A 67 14.85 -6.81 -7.41
CA PRO A 67 15.25 -8.19 -7.52
C PRO A 67 16.66 -8.19 -8.15
N ASN A 68 17.60 -8.72 -7.38
CA ASN A 68 19.06 -8.76 -7.55
C ASN A 68 19.45 -10.22 -7.86
N HIS A 69 20.66 -10.71 -8.08
CA HIS A 69 21.99 -10.26 -8.46
C HIS A 69 22.06 -9.15 -9.53
N ARG A 70 21.93 -7.89 -9.06
CA ARG A 70 22.34 -6.66 -9.77
C ARG A 70 21.87 -6.50 -11.23
N VAL A 71 20.65 -6.28 -11.68
CA VAL A 71 19.40 -5.77 -11.17
C VAL A 71 18.36 -6.46 -12.09
N PRO A 72 18.08 -7.76 -11.97
CA PRO A 72 17.27 -8.52 -12.93
C PRO A 72 15.84 -8.02 -13.23
N PHE A 73 15.33 -7.02 -12.54
CA PHE A 73 14.44 -5.95 -13.04
C PHE A 73 14.28 -4.95 -11.90
N ASP A 74 13.74 -3.75 -12.11
CA ASP A 74 13.40 -2.85 -11.00
C ASP A 74 11.97 -3.15 -10.48
N TYR A 75 11.83 -3.44 -9.19
CA TYR A 75 10.53 -3.72 -8.57
C TYR A 75 9.64 -2.47 -8.51
N TYR A 76 10.26 -1.28 -8.41
CA TYR A 76 9.58 0.02 -8.38
C TYR A 76 10.11 0.88 -9.54
N PRO A 77 9.76 0.54 -10.79
CA PRO A 77 10.41 1.08 -11.99
C PRO A 77 10.05 2.54 -12.29
N THR A 78 9.13 3.15 -11.54
CA THR A 78 8.72 4.55 -11.71
C THR A 78 9.20 5.39 -10.54
N GLU A 79 9.62 6.63 -10.80
CA GLU A 79 9.99 7.59 -9.76
C GLU A 79 8.86 7.80 -8.76
N LEU A 80 7.61 7.83 -9.25
CA LEU A 80 6.41 7.93 -8.42
C LEU A 80 6.22 6.72 -7.48
N ALA A 81 6.52 5.49 -7.93
CA ALA A 81 6.52 4.32 -7.03
C ALA A 81 7.64 4.41 -5.99
N LYS A 82 8.84 4.87 -6.38
CA LYS A 82 9.96 5.09 -5.47
C LYS A 82 9.60 6.11 -4.39
N LEU A 83 8.99 7.24 -4.78
CA LEU A 83 8.48 8.25 -3.85
C LEU A 83 7.48 7.65 -2.86
N GLY A 84 6.53 6.85 -3.34
CA GLY A 84 5.52 6.25 -2.48
C GLY A 84 6.10 5.24 -1.48
N ILE A 85 7.04 4.38 -1.90
CA ILE A 85 7.63 3.39 -1.00
C ILE A 85 8.62 4.04 -0.03
N LEU A 86 9.28 5.13 -0.43
CA LEU A 86 10.03 6.02 0.47
C LEU A 86 9.08 6.61 1.52
N ALA A 87 8.01 7.28 1.09
CA ALA A 87 7.01 7.88 1.97
C ALA A 87 6.43 6.87 2.97
N HIS A 88 6.06 5.68 2.50
CA HIS A 88 5.61 4.57 3.34
C HIS A 88 6.64 4.19 4.42
N ASN A 89 7.91 4.02 4.03
CA ASN A 89 8.96 3.60 4.95
C ASN A 89 9.29 4.70 5.98
N PHE A 90 9.29 5.96 5.58
CA PHE A 90 9.47 7.09 6.50
C PHE A 90 8.28 7.25 7.45
N ALA A 91 7.05 6.99 6.97
CA ALA A 91 5.87 6.99 7.82
C ALA A 91 5.93 5.94 8.95
N TYR A 92 6.69 4.84 8.80
CA TYR A 92 6.93 3.92 9.92
C TYR A 92 7.70 4.56 11.07
N LEU A 93 8.59 5.52 10.81
CA LEU A 93 9.33 6.18 11.88
C LEU A 93 8.39 6.97 12.79
N ALA A 94 7.48 7.74 12.19
CA ALA A 94 6.41 8.42 12.91
C ALA A 94 5.51 7.43 13.66
N ASP A 95 5.18 6.29 13.05
CA ASP A 95 4.38 5.23 13.68
C ASP A 95 5.09 4.60 14.90
N ILE A 96 6.41 4.39 14.79
CA ILE A 96 7.25 3.87 15.87
C ILE A 96 7.33 4.90 17.01
N GLU A 97 7.51 6.17 16.70
CA GLU A 97 7.56 7.23 17.71
C GLU A 97 6.23 7.35 18.47
N GLU A 98 5.12 7.32 17.75
CA GLU A 98 3.78 7.56 18.30
C GLU A 98 3.24 6.36 19.10
N PHE A 99 3.35 5.14 18.56
CA PHE A 99 2.75 3.95 19.17
C PHE A 99 3.75 3.04 19.88
N TYR A 100 5.05 3.19 19.62
CA TYR A 100 6.10 2.31 20.13
C TYR A 100 7.29 3.07 20.75
N PRO A 101 7.08 4.09 21.60
CA PRO A 101 8.17 4.87 22.16
C PRO A 101 9.13 3.95 22.93
N ASN A 102 10.39 3.92 22.49
CA ASN A 102 11.46 3.06 23.04
C ASN A 102 11.17 1.54 22.98
N ASN A 103 10.26 1.08 22.11
CA ASN A 103 9.84 -0.32 22.02
C ASN A 103 9.80 -0.85 20.57
N PHE A 104 10.93 -0.74 19.85
CA PHE A 104 11.04 -1.24 18.48
C PHE A 104 10.75 -2.75 18.36
N VAL A 105 11.11 -3.55 19.38
CA VAL A 105 10.77 -4.98 19.42
C VAL A 105 9.25 -5.21 19.45
N GLY A 106 8.50 -4.35 20.15
CA GLY A 106 7.04 -4.34 20.14
C GLY A 106 6.48 -4.08 18.75
N PHE A 107 7.00 -3.06 18.06
CA PHE A 107 6.65 -2.75 16.67
C PHE A 107 6.87 -3.96 15.74
N LEU A 108 8.05 -4.59 15.81
CA LEU A 108 8.36 -5.76 14.98
C LEU A 108 7.42 -6.95 15.26
N ARG A 109 7.07 -7.18 16.53
CA ARG A 109 6.10 -8.22 16.91
C ARG A 109 4.70 -7.90 16.40
N GLU A 110 4.27 -6.64 16.46
CA GLU A 110 2.99 -6.22 15.89
C GLU A 110 3.00 -6.43 14.38
N GLN A 111 4.03 -5.95 13.66
CA GLN A 111 4.13 -6.04 12.20
C GLN A 111 4.17 -7.49 11.70
N GLN A 112 4.80 -8.40 12.45
CA GLN A 112 4.82 -9.83 12.14
C GLN A 112 3.43 -10.47 12.27
N ARG A 113 2.64 -10.04 13.25
CA ARG A 113 1.34 -10.65 13.53
C ARG A 113 0.21 -9.98 12.76
N TYR A 114 0.28 -8.67 12.59
CA TYR A 114 -0.81 -7.83 12.13
C TYR A 114 -0.40 -6.97 10.93
N ILE A 115 -1.36 -6.63 10.08
CA ILE A 115 -1.15 -5.65 9.00
C ILE A 115 -1.33 -4.19 9.47
N MET A 116 -1.74 -3.97 10.72
CA MET A 116 -2.05 -2.64 11.26
C MET A 116 -0.91 -1.62 11.06
N PRO A 117 0.37 -1.94 11.34
CA PRO A 117 1.47 -0.99 11.07
C PRO A 117 1.60 -0.62 9.59
N LEU A 118 1.42 -1.60 8.69
CA LEU A 118 1.45 -1.37 7.24
C LEU A 118 0.33 -0.39 6.84
N GLN A 119 -0.86 -0.54 7.44
CA GLN A 119 -1.99 0.32 7.14
C GLN A 119 -1.79 1.75 7.63
N ARG A 120 -1.34 1.95 8.87
CA ARG A 120 -1.04 3.29 9.41
C ARG A 120 0.04 4.00 8.60
N ALA A 121 1.11 3.29 8.22
CA ALA A 121 2.18 3.85 7.40
C ALA A 121 1.68 4.27 6.01
N ASN A 122 0.88 3.44 5.34
CA ASN A 122 0.28 3.81 4.05
C ASN A 122 -0.72 4.96 4.19
N LEU A 123 -1.55 4.97 5.24
CA LEU A 123 -2.51 6.03 5.49
C LEU A 123 -1.82 7.37 5.71
N ARG A 124 -0.80 7.41 6.58
CA ARG A 124 0.05 8.60 6.77
C ARG A 124 0.63 9.08 5.45
N ALA A 125 1.24 8.18 4.68
CA ALA A 125 1.85 8.53 3.40
C ALA A 125 0.83 9.06 2.39
N ALA A 126 -0.39 8.51 2.38
CA ALA A 126 -1.47 8.97 1.51
C ALA A 126 -2.00 10.36 1.86
N GLN A 127 -1.73 10.88 3.06
CA GLN A 127 -2.13 12.25 3.39
C GLN A 127 -1.29 13.33 2.70
N TYR A 128 -0.15 12.97 2.11
CA TYR A 128 0.69 13.94 1.37
C TYR A 128 1.14 13.47 -0.02
N VAL A 129 1.22 12.16 -0.28
CA VAL A 129 1.55 11.60 -1.60
C VAL A 129 0.60 10.45 -2.00
N PRO A 130 -0.73 10.67 -2.04
CA PRO A 130 -1.70 9.61 -2.31
C PRO A 130 -1.54 8.93 -3.67
N ASP A 131 -1.24 9.70 -4.71
CA ASP A 131 -0.93 9.21 -6.06
C ASP A 131 0.28 8.25 -6.05
N ALA A 132 1.30 8.57 -5.26
CA ALA A 132 2.48 7.73 -5.09
C ALA A 132 2.15 6.40 -4.40
N ILE A 133 1.25 6.39 -3.42
CA ILE A 133 0.80 5.16 -2.76
C ILE A 133 -0.04 4.27 -3.69
N ILE A 134 -0.88 4.88 -4.53
CA ILE A 134 -1.59 4.13 -5.58
C ILE A 134 -0.59 3.51 -6.56
N GLU A 135 0.45 4.26 -6.95
CA GLU A 135 1.47 3.79 -7.88
C GLU A 135 2.36 2.68 -7.27
N VAL A 136 2.71 2.78 -6.00
CA VAL A 136 3.37 1.67 -5.25
C VAL A 136 2.54 0.40 -5.31
N THR A 137 1.23 0.52 -5.11
CA THR A 137 0.32 -0.63 -5.18
C THR A 137 0.29 -1.21 -6.59
N ARG A 138 0.21 -0.35 -7.63
CA ARG A 138 0.27 -0.76 -9.03
C ARG A 138 1.54 -1.51 -9.38
N GLN A 139 2.69 -0.94 -9.06
CA GLN A 139 3.98 -1.56 -9.36
C GLN A 139 4.20 -2.80 -8.50
N GLY A 140 3.74 -2.82 -7.24
CA GLY A 140 3.73 -4.02 -6.42
C GLY A 140 2.98 -5.17 -7.09
N VAL A 141 1.76 -4.92 -7.60
CA VAL A 141 0.95 -5.94 -8.30
C VAL A 141 1.67 -6.44 -9.55
N ARG A 142 2.13 -5.53 -10.41
CA ARG A 142 2.81 -5.87 -11.67
C ARG A 142 4.12 -6.63 -11.44
N SER A 143 4.99 -6.08 -10.60
CA SER A 143 6.29 -6.65 -10.29
C SER A 143 6.18 -8.01 -9.61
N PHE A 144 5.17 -8.23 -8.76
CA PHE A 144 4.95 -9.55 -8.17
C PHE A 144 4.49 -10.57 -9.20
N VAL A 145 3.51 -10.23 -10.03
CA VAL A 145 2.99 -11.12 -11.09
C VAL A 145 4.11 -11.47 -12.09
N GLN A 146 4.97 -10.50 -12.42
CA GLN A 146 6.18 -10.69 -13.21
C GLN A 146 7.19 -11.62 -12.52
N ALA A 147 7.47 -11.42 -11.22
CA ALA A 147 8.43 -12.22 -10.45
C ALA A 147 8.08 -13.71 -10.41
N VAL A 148 6.78 -14.05 -10.46
CA VAL A 148 6.31 -15.45 -10.48
C VAL A 148 6.09 -15.99 -11.89
N GLY A 149 6.60 -15.30 -12.92
CA GLY A 149 6.66 -15.78 -14.30
C GLY A 149 5.36 -15.59 -15.10
N SER A 150 4.45 -14.73 -14.65
CA SER A 150 3.26 -14.37 -15.42
C SER A 150 3.48 -13.03 -16.12
N ALA A 151 3.50 -13.05 -17.46
CA ALA A 151 3.51 -11.83 -18.28
C ALA A 151 2.09 -11.25 -18.52
N ALA A 152 1.06 -11.87 -17.94
CA ALA A 152 -0.33 -11.49 -18.21
C ALA A 152 -0.75 -10.28 -17.37
N ALA A 153 -1.12 -9.20 -18.07
CA ALA A 153 -1.78 -8.04 -17.47
C ALA A 153 -3.22 -8.39 -17.07
N PHE A 154 -3.72 -7.78 -15.99
CA PHE A 154 -5.13 -7.87 -15.59
C PHE A 154 -6.08 -7.10 -16.53
N GLY A 155 -5.54 -6.47 -17.58
CA GLY A 155 -6.30 -5.74 -18.58
C GLY A 155 -7.11 -4.62 -17.94
N VAL A 156 -8.39 -4.55 -18.30
CA VAL A 156 -9.35 -3.55 -17.77
C VAL A 156 -9.56 -3.66 -16.25
N HIS A 157 -9.22 -4.79 -15.63
CA HIS A 157 -9.38 -5.01 -14.19
C HIS A 157 -8.13 -4.60 -13.39
N GLU A 158 -7.04 -4.18 -14.03
CA GLU A 158 -5.81 -3.84 -13.30
C GLU A 158 -6.00 -2.61 -12.42
N GLU A 159 -6.52 -1.50 -12.96
CA GLU A 159 -6.72 -0.29 -12.16
C GLU A 159 -7.79 -0.47 -11.06
N PRO A 160 -8.96 -1.11 -11.31
CA PRO A 160 -9.88 -1.48 -10.24
C PRO A 160 -9.22 -2.31 -9.13
N LEU A 161 -8.43 -3.33 -9.48
CA LEU A 161 -7.68 -4.14 -8.50
C LEU A 161 -6.74 -3.25 -7.67
N VAL A 162 -5.99 -2.37 -8.33
CA VAL A 162 -5.06 -1.44 -7.66
C VAL A 162 -5.78 -0.51 -6.71
N LEU A 163 -6.93 0.04 -7.08
CA LEU A 163 -7.70 0.94 -6.21
C LEU A 163 -8.31 0.20 -5.01
N LEU A 164 -8.87 -0.99 -5.24
CA LEU A 164 -9.38 -1.82 -4.16
C LEU A 164 -8.27 -2.24 -3.18
N GLU A 165 -7.09 -2.59 -3.71
CA GLU A 165 -5.91 -2.88 -2.89
C GLU A 165 -5.45 -1.64 -2.12
N THR A 166 -5.41 -0.49 -2.77
CA THR A 166 -4.97 0.76 -2.16
C THR A 166 -5.91 1.13 -1.00
N LEU A 167 -7.23 1.16 -1.25
CA LEU A 167 -8.24 1.39 -0.20
C LEU A 167 -8.06 0.42 0.97
N GLY A 168 -7.80 -0.86 0.67
CA GLY A 168 -7.52 -1.87 1.67
C GLY A 168 -6.27 -1.64 2.51
N VAL A 169 -5.15 -1.30 1.88
CA VAL A 169 -3.92 -0.99 2.61
C VAL A 169 -3.98 0.37 3.31
N LEU A 170 -4.93 1.24 2.98
CA LEU A 170 -5.26 2.44 3.76
C LEU A 170 -6.27 2.15 4.88
N GLY A 171 -6.94 0.99 4.84
CA GLY A 171 -8.07 0.65 5.72
C GLY A 171 -9.32 1.48 5.47
N MET A 172 -9.44 2.09 4.29
CA MET A 172 -10.57 2.91 3.88
C MET A 172 -11.78 2.06 3.45
N PRO A 173 -13.02 2.57 3.62
CA PRO A 173 -14.24 1.90 3.14
C PRO A 173 -14.24 1.66 1.62
N ARG A 174 -15.02 0.67 1.17
CA ARG A 174 -15.21 0.34 -0.25
C ARG A 174 -16.55 -0.37 -0.48
N ARG A 175 -17.17 -0.13 -1.62
CA ARG A 175 -18.51 -0.66 -1.95
C ARG A 175 -18.50 -1.85 -2.90
N ASP A 176 -17.47 -2.04 -3.70
CA ASP A 176 -17.41 -3.20 -4.59
C ASP A 176 -17.40 -4.52 -3.82
N ASP A 177 -18.11 -5.50 -4.34
CA ASP A 177 -18.12 -6.86 -3.81
C ASP A 177 -16.83 -7.56 -4.21
N VAL A 178 -15.94 -7.70 -3.23
CA VAL A 178 -14.60 -8.25 -3.44
C VAL A 178 -14.63 -9.68 -3.99
N LEU A 179 -15.60 -10.51 -3.58
CA LEU A 179 -15.70 -11.87 -4.10
C LEU A 179 -16.04 -11.86 -5.58
N LYS A 180 -17.09 -11.11 -5.96
CA LYS A 180 -17.53 -11.01 -7.36
C LYS A 180 -16.42 -10.45 -8.25
N PHE A 181 -15.75 -9.38 -7.80
CA PHE A 181 -14.61 -8.83 -8.50
C PHE A 181 -13.50 -9.86 -8.72
N PHE A 182 -13.14 -10.64 -7.69
CA PHE A 182 -12.12 -11.68 -7.84
C PHE A 182 -12.55 -12.85 -8.75
N LYS A 183 -13.86 -13.13 -8.83
CA LYS A 183 -14.39 -14.09 -9.81
C LYS A 183 -14.22 -13.57 -11.24
N GLU A 184 -14.57 -12.31 -11.49
CA GLU A 184 -14.36 -11.64 -12.79
C GLU A 184 -12.88 -11.63 -13.17
N LEU A 185 -12.00 -11.30 -12.20
CA LEU A 185 -10.55 -11.29 -12.38
C LEU A 185 -10.00 -12.69 -12.73
N TYR A 186 -10.49 -13.73 -12.05
CA TYR A 186 -10.12 -15.11 -12.33
C TYR A 186 -10.58 -15.56 -13.73
N ASP A 187 -11.81 -15.21 -14.10
CA ASP A 187 -12.38 -15.57 -15.41
C ASP A 187 -11.64 -14.88 -16.55
N ALA A 188 -11.28 -13.60 -16.37
CA ALA A 188 -10.55 -12.82 -17.36
C ALA A 188 -9.07 -13.20 -17.47
N ALA A 189 -8.40 -13.49 -16.35
CA ALA A 189 -6.95 -13.67 -16.30
C ALA A 189 -6.51 -14.76 -15.27
N PRO A 190 -6.87 -16.04 -15.48
CA PRO A 190 -6.70 -17.09 -14.46
C PRO A 190 -5.24 -17.35 -14.06
N ARG A 191 -4.28 -17.16 -14.99
CA ARG A 191 -2.85 -17.31 -14.70
C ARG A 191 -2.33 -16.16 -13.83
N ALA A 192 -2.66 -14.91 -14.20
CA ALA A 192 -2.30 -13.73 -13.43
C ALA A 192 -2.96 -13.74 -12.05
N PHE A 193 -4.22 -14.16 -11.97
CA PHE A 193 -4.94 -14.36 -10.72
C PHE A 193 -4.22 -15.36 -9.81
N LYS A 194 -3.87 -16.55 -10.32
CA LYS A 194 -3.13 -17.56 -9.52
C LYS A 194 -1.78 -17.03 -9.04
N ALA A 195 -1.07 -16.29 -9.90
CA ALA A 195 0.18 -15.61 -9.56
C ALA A 195 -0.02 -14.60 -8.42
N PHE A 196 -1.00 -13.71 -8.54
CA PHE A 196 -1.36 -12.75 -7.50
C PHE A 196 -1.79 -13.42 -6.19
N MET A 197 -2.55 -14.52 -6.29
CA MET A 197 -2.92 -15.37 -5.15
C MET A 197 -1.75 -16.23 -4.63
N ALA A 198 -0.56 -16.17 -5.21
CA ALA A 198 0.65 -16.74 -4.60
C ALA A 198 1.40 -15.72 -3.72
N THR A 199 1.00 -14.44 -3.72
CA THR A 199 1.69 -13.37 -2.98
C THR A 199 1.68 -13.59 -1.47
N PRO A 200 2.85 -13.59 -0.79
CA PRO A 200 2.89 -13.49 0.66
C PRO A 200 2.57 -12.05 1.06
N PHE A 201 1.61 -11.88 1.98
CA PHE A 201 1.22 -10.71 2.81
C PHE A 201 1.68 -9.26 2.46
N LEU A 202 1.84 -8.90 1.19
CA LEU A 202 2.11 -7.54 0.71
C LEU A 202 0.83 -6.80 0.30
N PHE A 203 -0.26 -7.54 0.07
CA PHE A 203 -1.54 -7.02 -0.36
C PHE A 203 -2.62 -7.20 0.70
N SER A 204 -3.62 -6.33 0.63
CA SER A 204 -4.83 -6.37 1.43
C SER A 204 -5.89 -7.32 0.88
N PHE A 205 -5.69 -7.85 -0.34
CA PHE A 205 -6.62 -8.68 -1.11
C PHE A 205 -7.91 -7.92 -1.43
N ALA A 206 -7.76 -6.87 -2.23
CA ALA A 206 -8.76 -5.92 -2.71
C ALA A 206 -9.57 -5.30 -1.55
N GLY A 207 -8.87 -4.97 -0.47
CA GLY A 207 -9.54 -4.43 0.70
C GLY A 207 -10.34 -5.45 1.48
N LEU A 208 -10.04 -6.75 1.43
CA LEU A 208 -10.49 -7.63 2.51
C LEU A 208 -10.14 -7.03 3.90
N ALA A 209 -9.15 -6.12 3.98
CA ALA A 209 -8.98 -5.00 4.92
C ALA A 209 -10.04 -3.86 4.82
N THR A 210 -11.00 -3.63 5.71
CA THR A 210 -11.15 -4.06 7.12
C THR A 210 -12.62 -4.04 7.65
N VAL A 211 -12.91 -4.66 8.81
CA VAL A 211 -14.21 -5.17 9.38
C VAL A 211 -15.27 -4.13 9.86
N PRO A 212 -16.56 -4.52 10.09
CA PRO A 212 -17.68 -3.87 10.82
C PRO A 212 -17.43 -2.95 12.05
N VAL A 213 -16.61 -1.90 11.98
CA VAL A 213 -16.01 -1.15 13.11
C VAL A 213 -14.77 -1.86 13.67
N LEU A 214 -13.92 -2.37 12.76
CA LEU A 214 -12.48 -2.60 12.96
C LEU A 214 -12.05 -3.29 14.27
N ASN A 215 -12.83 -4.26 14.74
CA ASN A 215 -12.59 -5.09 15.93
C ASN A 215 -12.13 -4.33 17.20
N ALA A 216 -12.66 -3.11 17.37
CA ALA A 216 -12.53 -2.20 18.51
C ALA A 216 -11.11 -1.62 18.73
N GLU A 217 -10.81 -0.61 17.91
CA GLU A 217 -9.57 0.18 17.86
C GLU A 217 -9.02 0.65 19.21
N PRO A 218 -7.69 0.75 19.32
CA PRO A 218 -7.13 2.00 19.86
C PRO A 218 -6.21 2.77 18.91
N GLY A 219 -6.05 2.33 17.65
CA GLY A 219 -5.19 3.07 16.72
C GLY A 219 -5.18 2.63 15.26
N TYR A 220 -5.61 1.40 14.89
CA TYR A 220 -6.09 1.06 13.53
C TYR A 220 -6.54 -0.42 13.26
N GLY A 221 -7.09 -1.14 14.25
CA GLY A 221 -7.69 -2.48 14.08
C GLY A 221 -6.74 -3.71 14.05
N ILE A 222 -7.13 -4.80 14.75
CA ILE A 222 -6.31 -6.02 14.91
C ILE A 222 -6.53 -6.98 13.73
N ARG A 223 -5.50 -7.22 12.92
CA ARG A 223 -5.65 -7.95 11.65
C ARG A 223 -4.62 -9.03 11.45
N ASP A 224 -4.90 -10.19 12.04
CA ASP A 224 -3.97 -11.31 12.10
C ASP A 224 -3.66 -11.82 10.68
N ARG A 225 -2.37 -11.84 10.31
CA ARG A 225 -1.92 -12.30 8.99
C ARG A 225 -2.40 -13.73 8.69
N LYS A 226 -2.59 -14.59 9.71
CA LYS A 226 -3.11 -15.95 9.50
C LYS A 226 -4.57 -15.94 9.01
N LEU A 227 -5.40 -15.02 9.53
CA LEU A 227 -6.78 -14.89 9.08
C LEU A 227 -6.85 -14.36 7.65
N LEU A 228 -5.97 -13.42 7.27
CA LEU A 228 -5.85 -12.98 5.88
C LEU A 228 -5.45 -14.13 4.95
N HIS A 229 -4.56 -15.03 5.38
CA HIS A 229 -4.21 -16.22 4.61
C HIS A 229 -5.42 -17.14 4.39
N HIS A 230 -6.26 -17.30 5.42
CA HIS A 230 -7.48 -18.08 5.32
C HIS A 230 -8.50 -17.43 4.38
N ALA A 231 -8.77 -16.14 4.53
CA ALA A 231 -9.68 -15.38 3.65
C ALA A 231 -9.25 -15.45 2.18
N LYS A 232 -7.94 -15.35 1.93
CA LYS A 232 -7.35 -15.55 0.60
C LYS A 232 -7.64 -16.93 0.02
N ALA A 233 -7.53 -18.00 0.82
CA ALA A 233 -7.85 -19.34 0.38
C ALA A 233 -9.34 -19.49 0.01
N LEU A 234 -10.23 -18.85 0.78
CA LEU A 234 -11.67 -18.83 0.52
C LEU A 234 -12.02 -18.09 -0.78
N ILE A 235 -11.41 -16.93 -1.04
CA ILE A 235 -11.55 -16.22 -2.33
C ILE A 235 -11.14 -17.15 -3.47
N GLY A 236 -9.98 -17.81 -3.36
CA GLY A 236 -9.49 -18.73 -4.39
C GLY A 236 -10.46 -19.89 -4.64
N ALA A 237 -11.07 -20.43 -3.59
CA ALA A 237 -12.07 -21.49 -3.69
C ALA A 237 -13.36 -21.01 -4.39
N TYR A 238 -13.86 -19.83 -4.05
CA TYR A 238 -15.00 -19.21 -4.75
C TYR A 238 -14.69 -18.93 -6.22
N ALA A 239 -13.58 -18.25 -6.49
CA ALA A 239 -13.18 -17.86 -7.84
C ALA A 239 -13.03 -19.07 -8.79
N SER A 240 -12.52 -20.19 -8.25
CA SER A 240 -12.38 -21.45 -8.99
C SER A 240 -13.65 -22.29 -9.09
N GLY A 241 -14.77 -21.85 -8.50
CA GLY A 241 -16.06 -22.55 -8.53
C GLY A 241 -16.15 -23.75 -7.59
N ASN A 242 -15.20 -23.92 -6.67
CA ASN A 242 -15.20 -25.02 -5.70
C ASN A 242 -16.22 -24.80 -4.56
N TRP A 243 -16.54 -23.54 -4.27
CA TRP A 243 -17.49 -23.14 -3.24
C TRP A 243 -18.48 -22.12 -3.80
N SER A 244 -19.73 -22.12 -3.31
CA SER A 244 -20.71 -21.10 -3.69
C SER A 244 -20.40 -19.75 -3.03
N TYR A 245 -20.97 -18.69 -3.60
CA TYR A 245 -20.86 -17.34 -3.04
C TYR A 245 -21.35 -17.28 -1.59
N GLU A 246 -22.52 -17.87 -1.33
CA GLU A 246 -23.18 -17.85 -0.02
C GLU A 246 -22.34 -18.58 1.03
N ALA A 247 -21.75 -19.72 0.66
CA ALA A 247 -20.91 -20.51 1.56
C ALA A 247 -19.62 -19.76 1.92
N VAL A 248 -18.96 -19.12 0.95
CA VAL A 248 -17.76 -18.33 1.20
C VAL A 248 -18.07 -17.05 1.96
N ASN A 249 -19.15 -16.35 1.61
CA ASN A 249 -19.56 -15.13 2.31
C ASN A 249 -19.87 -15.42 3.78
N ALA A 250 -20.61 -16.49 4.09
CA ALA A 250 -20.90 -16.88 5.47
C ALA A 250 -19.63 -17.22 6.27
N GLU A 251 -18.66 -17.89 5.64
CA GLU A 251 -17.38 -18.22 6.31
C GLU A 251 -16.51 -16.98 6.53
N LEU A 252 -16.46 -16.05 5.57
CA LEU A 252 -15.80 -14.76 5.74
C LEU A 252 -16.43 -13.96 6.88
N GLU A 253 -17.76 -13.87 6.93
CA GLU A 253 -18.47 -13.20 8.02
C GLU A 253 -18.14 -13.84 9.38
N ARG A 254 -18.12 -15.17 9.45
CA ARG A 254 -17.78 -15.93 10.67
C ARG A 254 -16.38 -15.59 11.19
N VAL A 255 -15.41 -15.34 10.32
CA VAL A 255 -14.03 -14.96 10.70
C VAL A 255 -13.82 -13.44 10.78
N GLY A 256 -14.90 -12.65 10.69
CA GLY A 256 -14.84 -11.20 10.82
C GLY A 256 -14.36 -10.49 9.56
N TYR A 257 -14.77 -10.95 8.38
CA TYR A 257 -14.52 -10.30 7.10
C TYR A 257 -15.84 -10.04 6.39
N THR A 258 -15.93 -8.91 5.70
CA THR A 258 -17.07 -8.59 4.85
C THR A 258 -16.62 -8.37 3.42
N THR A 259 -17.50 -8.75 2.50
CA THR A 259 -17.27 -8.63 1.06
C THR A 259 -17.47 -7.20 0.55
N THR A 260 -18.29 -6.42 1.25
CA THR A 260 -18.50 -4.98 1.06
C THR A 260 -18.39 -4.22 2.39
N VAL A 261 -18.08 -2.91 2.36
CA VAL A 261 -18.06 -2.02 3.52
C VAL A 261 -18.68 -0.67 3.16
N VAL A 262 -19.94 -0.48 3.52
CA VAL A 262 -20.61 0.82 3.41
C VAL A 262 -20.21 1.69 4.61
N ASP A 263 -20.09 3.00 4.40
CA ASP A 263 -19.69 3.99 5.41
C ASP A 263 -20.35 3.74 6.77
N SER A 264 -19.53 3.38 7.77
CA SER A 264 -19.95 2.90 9.08
C SER A 264 -19.76 3.95 10.19
N GLY A 265 -19.56 5.23 9.83
CA GLY A 265 -19.16 6.27 10.77
C GLY A 265 -17.70 6.14 11.21
N TYR A 266 -16.96 5.23 10.59
CA TYR A 266 -15.54 5.01 10.81
C TYR A 266 -14.71 6.08 10.09
N SER A 267 -13.76 6.70 10.82
CA SER A 267 -12.90 7.79 10.34
C SER A 267 -11.41 7.42 10.40
N PRO A 268 -10.93 6.59 9.46
CA PRO A 268 -9.53 6.30 9.22
C PRO A 268 -8.54 7.43 9.52
N GLU A 269 -8.78 8.51 8.81
CA GLU A 269 -7.92 9.65 8.62
C GLU A 269 -7.60 10.37 9.93
N LYS A 270 -8.42 10.16 10.97
CA LYS A 270 -8.25 10.77 12.29
C LYS A 270 -7.29 10.03 13.21
N SER A 271 -6.86 8.83 12.83
CA SER A 271 -6.01 7.97 13.67
C SER A 271 -4.52 8.15 13.43
N VAL A 272 -4.15 9.08 12.54
CA VAL A 272 -2.76 9.37 12.21
C VAL A 272 -2.52 10.88 12.22
N HIS A 273 -1.30 11.28 12.56
CA HIS A 273 -0.91 12.68 12.70
C HIS A 273 0.22 13.06 11.73
N LEU A 274 0.16 14.30 11.23
CA LEU A 274 1.08 14.89 10.25
C LEU A 274 2.01 15.97 10.82
N ASN A 275 2.34 15.91 12.11
CA ASN A 275 3.17 16.94 12.76
C ASN A 275 4.59 17.09 12.17
N TRP A 276 4.98 16.22 11.24
CA TRP A 276 6.28 16.15 10.57
C TRP A 276 6.19 16.42 9.05
N VAL A 277 5.01 16.80 8.55
CA VAL A 277 4.74 17.07 7.13
C VAL A 277 4.37 18.53 6.92
N ARG A 278 4.88 19.14 5.86
CA ARG A 278 4.49 20.46 5.38
C ARG A 278 3.11 20.38 4.72
N LEU A 279 2.11 20.94 5.39
CA LEU A 279 0.70 20.79 5.00
C LEU A 279 0.34 21.43 3.65
N ASP A 280 0.91 22.59 3.31
CA ASP A 280 0.58 23.29 2.05
C ASP A 280 0.87 22.45 0.78
N PRO A 281 2.12 21.99 0.54
CA PRO A 281 2.40 21.16 -0.63
C PRO A 281 1.68 19.80 -0.59
N ALA A 282 1.41 19.26 0.59
CA ALA A 282 0.61 18.04 0.75
C ALA A 282 -0.83 18.23 0.28
N LEU A 283 -1.51 19.29 0.74
CA LEU A 283 -2.89 19.62 0.39
C LEU A 283 -3.05 19.87 -1.12
N GLU A 284 -2.12 20.60 -1.74
CA GLU A 284 -2.12 20.82 -3.19
C GLU A 284 -2.05 19.50 -3.97
N ARG A 285 -1.19 18.58 -3.53
CA ARG A 285 -1.03 17.26 -4.17
C ARG A 285 -2.28 16.41 -4.01
N VAL A 286 -2.84 16.33 -2.81
CA VAL A 286 -4.09 15.60 -2.54
C VAL A 286 -5.22 16.14 -3.41
N GLN A 287 -5.39 17.46 -3.50
CA GLN A 287 -6.43 18.10 -4.31
C GLN A 287 -6.31 17.73 -5.80
N ARG A 288 -5.08 17.72 -6.34
CA ARG A 288 -4.83 17.29 -7.73
C ARG A 288 -5.20 15.81 -7.94
N THR A 289 -4.87 14.94 -7.01
CA THR A 289 -5.23 13.52 -7.08
C THR A 289 -6.74 13.32 -7.01
N ILE A 290 -7.47 14.09 -6.17
CA ILE A 290 -8.93 14.09 -6.13
C ILE A 290 -9.51 14.37 -7.52
N THR A 291 -9.08 15.45 -8.16
CA THR A 291 -9.59 15.84 -9.49
C THR A 291 -9.33 14.78 -10.56
N GLU A 292 -8.18 14.10 -10.52
CA GLU A 292 -7.91 13.00 -11.46
C GLU A 292 -8.93 11.86 -11.31
N TYR A 293 -9.19 11.43 -10.07
CA TYR A 293 -10.06 10.29 -9.79
C TYR A 293 -11.55 10.62 -9.88
N GLU A 294 -11.96 11.88 -9.69
CA GLU A 294 -13.33 12.33 -9.97
C GLU A 294 -13.70 12.07 -11.43
N ARG A 295 -12.83 12.50 -12.36
CA ARG A 295 -13.03 12.26 -13.80
C ARG A 295 -13.08 10.77 -14.14
N LYS A 296 -12.27 9.93 -13.49
CA LYS A 296 -12.29 8.48 -13.71
C LYS A 296 -13.55 7.84 -13.13
N ALA A 297 -14.02 8.30 -11.97
CA ALA A 297 -15.22 7.80 -11.31
C ALA A 297 -16.49 8.04 -12.15
N GLU A 298 -16.58 9.17 -12.86
CA GLU A 298 -17.70 9.48 -13.76
C GLU A 298 -17.84 8.50 -14.93
N GLN A 299 -16.76 7.78 -15.28
CA GLN A 299 -16.67 6.93 -16.46
C GLN A 299 -16.62 5.44 -16.14
N SER A 300 -16.57 5.07 -14.85
CA SER A 300 -16.33 3.70 -14.40
C SER A 300 -17.59 3.04 -13.86
N GLU A 301 -17.71 1.73 -14.06
CA GLU A 301 -18.74 0.90 -13.44
C GLU A 301 -18.34 0.40 -12.03
N TYR A 302 -17.05 0.49 -11.68
CA TYR A 302 -16.54 0.07 -10.38
C TYR A 302 -16.64 1.20 -9.36
N CYS A 303 -17.16 0.88 -8.17
CA CYS A 303 -17.34 1.86 -7.10
C CYS A 303 -16.01 2.37 -6.53
N CYS A 304 -14.93 1.59 -6.63
CA CYS A 304 -13.62 1.85 -6.05
C CYS A 304 -13.02 3.19 -6.48
N TYR A 305 -13.37 3.69 -7.67
CA TYR A 305 -12.96 5.01 -8.12
C TYR A 305 -13.62 6.11 -7.29
N ALA A 306 -14.94 6.05 -7.12
CA ALA A 306 -15.68 7.00 -6.28
C ALA A 306 -15.34 6.83 -4.78
N ASP A 307 -15.02 5.62 -4.35
CA ASP A 307 -14.56 5.34 -2.98
C ASP A 307 -13.18 5.94 -2.73
N MET A 308 -12.26 5.86 -3.71
CA MET A 308 -10.97 6.54 -3.64
C MET A 308 -11.14 8.06 -3.55
N VAL A 309 -12.00 8.65 -4.37
CA VAL A 309 -12.32 10.09 -4.26
C VAL A 309 -12.83 10.44 -2.86
N THR A 310 -13.71 9.62 -2.30
CA THR A 310 -14.27 9.84 -0.96
C THR A 310 -13.18 9.75 0.12
N ALA A 311 -12.31 8.75 0.04
CA ALA A 311 -11.17 8.60 0.95
C ALA A 311 -10.22 9.81 0.89
N LEU A 312 -9.89 10.27 -0.33
CA LEU A 312 -9.01 11.43 -0.52
C LEU A 312 -9.65 12.73 -0.04
N LYS A 313 -10.96 12.92 -0.22
CA LYS A 313 -11.68 14.08 0.33
C LYS A 313 -11.67 14.09 1.86
N ARG A 314 -11.87 12.93 2.50
CA ARG A 314 -11.76 12.81 3.96
C ARG A 314 -10.36 13.17 4.46
N ILE A 315 -9.33 12.68 3.79
CA ILE A 315 -7.93 13.07 4.05
C ILE A 315 -7.77 14.59 3.92
N TYR A 316 -8.23 15.17 2.81
CA TYR A 316 -8.10 16.61 2.56
C TYR A 316 -8.81 17.46 3.62
N GLU A 317 -10.03 17.10 4.00
CA GLU A 317 -10.83 17.78 5.03
C GLU A 317 -10.17 17.71 6.42
N GLN A 318 -9.59 16.55 6.77
CA GLN A 318 -8.84 16.37 8.00
C GLN A 318 -7.63 17.31 8.04
N GLU A 319 -6.82 17.33 6.98
CA GLU A 319 -5.61 18.18 6.96
C GLU A 319 -5.93 19.68 6.88
N GLN A 320 -7.02 20.07 6.22
CA GLN A 320 -7.53 21.44 6.28
C GLN A 320 -7.92 21.85 7.70
N THR A 321 -8.57 20.96 8.45
CA THR A 321 -8.93 21.22 9.85
C THR A 321 -7.70 21.38 10.73
N VAL A 322 -6.68 20.53 10.53
CA VAL A 322 -5.41 20.62 11.25
C VAL A 322 -4.71 21.95 10.94
N ARG A 323 -4.63 22.34 9.66
CA ARG A 323 -4.06 23.62 9.23
C ARG A 323 -4.72 24.81 9.93
N GLN A 324 -6.05 24.87 9.91
CA GLN A 324 -6.81 25.96 10.53
C GLN A 324 -6.62 26.05 12.06
N ALA A 325 -6.26 24.95 12.72
CA ALA A 325 -5.98 24.95 14.15
C ALA A 325 -4.61 25.57 14.51
N TYR A 326 -3.69 25.67 13.54
CA TYR A 326 -2.35 26.24 13.71
C TYR A 326 -2.20 27.68 13.20
N GLU A 327 -3.19 28.20 12.46
CA GLU A 327 -3.26 29.60 11.97
C GLU A 327 -3.94 30.54 12.99
#